data_AF-D6WFG2-F1
#
_entry.id   AF-D6WFG2-F1
#
_cell.length_a   1.000
_cell.length_b   1.000
_cell.length_c   1.000
_cell.angle_alpha   90.00
_cell.angle_beta   90.00
_cell.angle_gamma   90.00
#
_symmetry.space_group_name_H-M   'P 1'
#
loop_
_entity.id
_entity.type
_entity.pdbx_description
1 polymer ?
#
loop_
_entity_poly.entity_id
_entity_poly.type
_entity_poly.pdbx_seq_one_letter_code
_entity_poly.pdbx_strand_id
1 'polypeptide(L)'
;MQVIRTNSFILRIGEETVIKAPLGELRAKQVHKNRRNQSVNAYFGHNYARRKSVLSNIAPPALRRKLAVKKLWNKYRRHPQEYPIWSDLIAPENRLKSRKPFWVETFNIENFFIINEWRNIWSNIHLFNKDLIEDPSKRVPGMDQPRWVWVKLNRLRTGHARCKSMLFKWKATENPYCQCGHVEETIQHLVEECQITSFQGGFNEIHQLSPQAKTWLSTIKVL
;
A
#
# COMPACT_ATOMS: atom_id res chain seq x y z
N MET A 1 -42.62 -53.72 32.13
CA MET A 1 -42.17 -52.70 33.11
C MET A 1 -41.85 -51.43 32.34
N GLN A 2 -42.77 -50.46 32.24
CA GLN A 2 -43.01 -49.35 33.19
C GLN A 2 -41.72 -48.52 33.42
N VAL A 3 -41.64 -47.19 33.24
CA VAL A 3 -42.63 -46.13 33.48
C VAL A 3 -42.37 -44.90 32.59
N ILE A 4 -43.45 -44.33 32.08
CA ILE A 4 -43.57 -42.99 31.49
C ILE A 4 -43.54 -41.94 32.61
N ARG A 5 -42.77 -40.85 32.46
CA ARG A 5 -43.18 -39.52 32.98
C ARG A 5 -42.78 -38.42 32.00
N THR A 6 -43.82 -37.87 31.40
CA THR A 6 -43.90 -36.59 30.71
C THR A 6 -43.72 -35.43 31.70
N ASN A 7 -43.09 -34.34 31.26
CA ASN A 7 -43.57 -33.00 31.58
C ASN A 7 -43.32 -32.07 30.39
N SER A 8 -44.43 -31.86 29.70
CA SER A 8 -44.78 -30.81 28.75
C SER A 8 -44.22 -29.44 29.13
N PHE A 9 -43.70 -28.71 28.14
CA PHE A 9 -43.99 -27.29 27.99
C PHE A 9 -44.25 -27.01 26.51
N ILE A 10 -45.52 -26.72 26.21
CA ILE A 10 -45.97 -26.12 24.96
C ILE A 10 -45.95 -24.61 25.22
N LEU A 11 -45.18 -23.85 24.43
CA LEU A 11 -45.52 -22.48 24.11
C LEU A 11 -45.72 -22.39 22.60
N ARG A 12 -46.95 -22.03 22.23
CA ARG A 12 -47.42 -21.83 20.87
C ARG A 12 -46.88 -20.51 20.31
N ILE A 13 -46.38 -20.60 19.08
CA ILE A 13 -46.66 -19.76 17.91
C ILE A 13 -46.40 -18.25 18.07
N GLY A 14 -45.30 -17.82 17.47
CA GLY A 14 -45.17 -16.53 16.78
C GLY A 14 -44.54 -16.83 15.43
N GLU A 15 -45.25 -16.50 14.35
CA GLU A 15 -44.83 -16.70 12.97
C GLU A 15 -43.57 -15.88 12.66
N GLU A 16 -42.42 -16.53 12.45
CA GLU A 16 -41.35 -15.97 11.64
C GLU A 16 -40.89 -17.03 10.65
N THR A 17 -41.13 -16.74 9.38
CA THR A 17 -40.57 -17.44 8.25
C THR A 17 -39.05 -17.49 8.37
N VAL A 18 -38.52 -18.64 8.75
CA VAL A 18 -37.08 -18.91 8.63
C VAL A 18 -36.79 -19.06 7.13
N ILE A 19 -36.54 -17.93 6.47
CA ILE A 19 -35.92 -17.90 5.15
C ILE A 19 -34.50 -18.42 5.37
N LYS A 20 -34.28 -19.71 5.11
CA LYS A 20 -32.93 -20.28 4.98
C LYS A 20 -32.23 -19.55 3.85
N ALA A 21 -31.42 -18.55 4.17
CA ALA A 21 -30.50 -17.95 3.22
C ALA A 21 -29.55 -19.06 2.72
N PRO A 22 -29.43 -19.27 1.40
CA PRO A 22 -28.52 -20.28 0.87
C PRO A 22 -27.08 -19.89 1.24
N LEU A 23 -26.27 -20.91 1.55
CA LEU A 23 -24.87 -20.85 1.97
C LEU A 23 -23.89 -20.16 0.97
N GLY A 24 -24.41 -19.42 -0.03
CA GLY A 24 -23.66 -18.75 -1.09
C GLY A 24 -23.40 -17.25 -0.86
N GLU A 25 -24.17 -16.56 -0.02
CA GLU A 25 -24.06 -15.08 0.06
C GLU A 25 -22.96 -14.54 0.98
N LEU A 26 -22.50 -15.33 1.96
CA LEU A 26 -21.39 -14.93 2.83
C LEU A 26 -20.02 -14.99 2.11
N ARG A 27 -19.91 -15.74 1.01
CA ARG A 27 -18.67 -15.82 0.20
C ARG A 27 -18.55 -14.66 -0.80
N ALA A 28 -19.67 -14.12 -1.27
CA ALA A 28 -19.67 -13.03 -2.26
C ALA A 28 -19.13 -11.70 -1.71
N LYS A 29 -19.40 -11.38 -0.44
CA LYS A 29 -18.88 -10.15 0.21
C LYS A 29 -17.36 -10.21 0.46
N GLN A 30 -16.80 -11.39 0.70
CA GLN A 30 -15.34 -11.58 0.85
C GLN A 30 -14.62 -11.50 -0.51
N VAL A 31 -15.23 -12.04 -1.56
CA VAL A 31 -14.68 -12.02 -2.95
C VAL A 31 -14.67 -10.61 -3.54
N HIS A 32 -15.67 -9.76 -3.24
CA HIS A 32 -15.68 -8.37 -3.70
C HIS A 32 -14.60 -7.48 -3.04
N LYS A 33 -14.26 -7.72 -1.77
CA LYS A 33 -13.13 -7.03 -1.11
C LYS A 33 -11.78 -7.44 -1.72
N ASN A 34 -11.63 -8.69 -2.13
CA ASN A 34 -10.39 -9.18 -2.75
C ASN A 34 -10.21 -8.71 -4.21
N ARG A 35 -11.28 -8.54 -4.99
CA ARG A 35 -11.20 -7.98 -6.35
C ARG A 35 -10.74 -6.52 -6.39
N ARG A 36 -11.16 -5.68 -5.42
CA ARG A 36 -10.69 -4.28 -5.32
C ARG A 36 -9.19 -4.18 -5.00
N ASN A 37 -8.64 -5.10 -4.22
CA ASN A 37 -7.21 -5.10 -3.89
C ASN A 37 -6.34 -5.72 -5.00
N GLN A 38 -6.86 -6.69 -5.75
CA GLN A 38 -6.15 -7.27 -6.90
C GLN A 38 -6.07 -6.31 -8.09
N SER A 39 -7.12 -5.53 -8.39
CA SER A 39 -7.06 -4.56 -9.48
C SER A 39 -6.02 -3.47 -9.19
N VAL A 40 -5.98 -2.94 -7.96
CA VAL A 40 -5.00 -1.91 -7.58
C VAL A 40 -3.56 -2.45 -7.69
N ASN A 41 -3.26 -3.68 -7.29
CA ASN A 41 -1.90 -4.20 -7.48
C ASN A 41 -1.55 -4.51 -8.95
N ALA A 42 -2.51 -4.93 -9.77
CA ALA A 42 -2.31 -5.18 -11.20
C ALA A 42 -2.00 -3.90 -11.99
N TYR A 43 -2.59 -2.76 -11.60
CA TYR A 43 -2.39 -1.49 -12.30
C TYR A 43 -1.23 -0.65 -11.76
N PHE A 44 -0.84 -0.83 -10.49
CA PHE A 44 0.15 0.04 -9.85
C PHE A 44 1.55 -0.57 -9.67
N GLY A 45 1.75 -1.88 -9.94
CA GLY A 45 3.07 -2.51 -10.01
C GLY A 45 3.90 -2.49 -8.71
N HIS A 46 5.06 -3.16 -8.73
CA HIS A 46 5.98 -3.21 -7.59
C HIS A 46 6.48 -1.83 -7.14
N ASN A 47 6.53 -0.87 -8.06
CA ASN A 47 7.08 0.47 -7.80
C ASN A 47 6.14 1.34 -6.95
N TYR A 48 4.83 1.16 -7.04
CA TYR A 48 3.87 1.93 -6.24
C TYR A 48 3.90 1.59 -4.75
N ALA A 49 4.05 0.30 -4.41
CA ALA A 49 4.20 -0.12 -3.02
C ALA A 49 5.47 0.47 -2.40
N ARG A 50 6.57 0.54 -3.17
CA ARG A 50 7.84 1.17 -2.76
C ARG A 50 7.68 2.70 -2.60
N ARG A 51 6.86 3.32 -3.44
CA ARG A 51 6.58 4.76 -3.38
C ARG A 51 5.75 5.18 -2.18
N LYS A 52 4.71 4.41 -1.84
CA LYS A 52 3.89 4.65 -0.62
C LYS A 52 4.71 4.57 0.66
N SER A 53 5.68 3.65 0.74
CA SER A 53 6.59 3.55 1.88
C SER A 53 7.36 4.85 2.11
N VAL A 54 7.90 5.43 1.04
CA VAL A 54 8.68 6.67 1.12
C VAL A 54 7.82 7.85 1.58
N LEU A 55 6.64 8.04 0.98
CA LEU A 55 5.76 9.13 1.37
C LEU A 55 5.24 9.00 2.81
N SER A 56 5.11 7.76 3.31
CA SER A 56 4.69 7.52 4.70
C SER A 56 5.86 7.53 5.69
N ASN A 57 7.11 7.73 5.23
CA ASN A 57 8.33 7.49 6.00
C ASN A 57 8.30 6.15 6.78
N ILE A 58 7.94 5.07 6.08
CA ILE A 58 7.94 3.71 6.62
C ILE A 58 8.63 2.82 5.60
N ALA A 59 9.69 2.11 5.99
CA ALA A 59 10.42 1.23 5.09
C ALA A 59 9.49 0.21 4.37
N PRO A 60 9.78 -0.16 3.11
CA PRO A 60 9.01 -1.13 2.35
C PRO A 60 8.76 -2.43 3.14
N PRO A 61 7.58 -3.07 2.98
CA PRO A 61 7.24 -4.29 3.72
C PRO A 61 8.29 -5.40 3.60
N ALA A 62 8.91 -5.55 2.43
CA ALA A 62 9.97 -6.54 2.21
C ALA A 62 11.18 -6.31 3.13
N LEU A 63 11.65 -5.06 3.26
CA LEU A 63 12.77 -4.72 4.13
C LEU A 63 12.42 -4.87 5.61
N ARG A 64 11.19 -4.49 6.00
CA ARG A 64 10.72 -4.69 7.38
C ARG A 64 10.64 -6.17 7.75
N ARG A 65 10.20 -7.04 6.82
CA ARG A 65 10.20 -8.50 7.03
C ARG A 65 11.62 -9.03 7.22
N LYS A 66 12.58 -8.63 6.37
CA LYS A 66 14.00 -9.02 6.55
C LYS A 66 14.54 -8.59 7.91
N LEU A 67 14.28 -7.34 8.33
CA LEU A 67 14.69 -6.85 9.66
C LEU A 67 14.09 -7.68 10.80
N ALA A 68 12.80 -8.02 10.72
CA ALA A 68 12.13 -8.84 11.73
C ALA A 68 12.73 -10.25 11.81
N VAL A 69 12.97 -10.89 10.66
CA VAL A 69 13.63 -12.20 10.57
C VAL A 69 15.02 -12.15 11.20
N LYS A 70 15.82 -11.13 10.90
CA LYS A 70 17.16 -10.97 11.50
C LYS A 70 17.10 -10.77 13.01
N LYS A 71 16.18 -9.93 13.51
CA LYS A 71 16.00 -9.74 14.95
C LYS A 71 15.65 -11.05 15.65
N LEU A 72 14.79 -11.87 15.02
CA LEU A 72 14.42 -13.18 15.50
C LEU A 72 15.61 -14.14 15.50
N TRP A 73 16.39 -14.19 14.42
CA TRP A 73 17.59 -15.01 14.32
C TRP A 73 18.64 -14.64 15.37
N ASN A 74 18.92 -13.35 15.54
CA ASN A 74 19.84 -12.85 16.56
C ASN A 74 19.35 -13.16 17.98
N LYS A 75 18.03 -13.24 18.19
CA LYS A 75 17.45 -13.65 19.48
C LYS A 75 17.74 -15.13 19.72
N TYR A 76 17.46 -16.00 18.76
CA TYR A 76 17.73 -17.44 18.91
C TYR A 76 19.21 -17.73 19.12
N ARG A 77 20.09 -17.07 18.35
CA ARG A 77 21.55 -17.22 18.46
C ARG A 77 22.10 -16.84 19.84
N ARG A 78 21.51 -15.84 20.50
CA ARG A 78 21.94 -15.39 21.84
C ARG A 78 21.48 -16.31 22.97
N HIS A 79 20.44 -17.11 22.74
CA HIS A 79 19.79 -17.92 23.78
C HIS A 79 19.60 -19.37 23.30
N PRO A 80 20.68 -20.11 22.99
CA PRO A 80 20.54 -21.41 22.34
C PRO A 80 19.85 -22.47 23.19
N GLN A 81 19.91 -22.35 24.52
CA GLN A 81 19.32 -23.31 25.45
C GLN A 81 17.82 -23.04 25.73
N GLU A 82 17.32 -21.84 25.44
CA GLU A 82 15.93 -21.46 25.71
C GLU A 82 14.96 -21.83 24.59
N TYR A 83 15.47 -21.97 23.36
CA TYR A 83 14.65 -22.18 22.17
C TYR A 83 14.93 -23.54 21.54
N PRO A 84 13.92 -24.42 21.35
CA PRO A 84 14.12 -25.75 20.78
C PRO A 84 14.47 -25.72 19.28
N ILE A 85 14.47 -24.55 18.64
CA ILE A 85 14.70 -24.43 17.20
C ILE A 85 16.01 -25.05 16.71
N TRP A 86 17.02 -25.19 17.59
CA TRP A 86 18.31 -25.78 17.24
C TRP A 86 18.22 -27.25 16.84
N SER A 87 17.25 -28.01 17.38
CA SER A 87 16.98 -29.37 16.90
C SER A 87 16.38 -29.37 15.49
N ASP A 88 15.65 -28.32 15.13
CA ASP A 88 14.95 -28.19 13.84
C ASP A 88 15.83 -27.59 12.73
N LEU A 89 17.01 -27.06 13.06
CA LEU A 89 17.94 -26.48 12.09
C LEU A 89 18.64 -27.54 11.24
N ILE A 90 18.61 -28.82 11.65
CA ILE A 90 19.02 -29.96 10.83
C ILE A 90 18.02 -30.07 9.68
N ALA A 91 18.32 -29.41 8.56
CA ALA A 91 17.43 -29.37 7.43
C ALA A 91 17.31 -30.78 6.82
N PRO A 92 16.10 -31.33 6.64
CA PRO A 92 15.94 -32.56 5.87
C PRO A 92 16.35 -32.32 4.42
N GLU A 93 17.06 -33.28 3.82
CA GLU A 93 17.60 -33.21 2.44
C GLU A 93 16.51 -32.91 1.39
N ASN A 94 15.28 -33.35 1.64
CA ASN A 94 14.18 -33.32 0.68
C ASN A 94 13.28 -32.09 0.79
N ARG A 95 13.86 -30.89 0.78
CA ARG A 95 13.06 -29.66 0.78
C ARG A 95 12.77 -29.15 -0.64
N LEU A 96 11.52 -28.74 -0.88
CA LEU A 96 11.13 -28.02 -2.11
C LEU A 96 12.01 -26.77 -2.31
N LYS A 97 12.48 -26.55 -3.55
CA LYS A 97 13.30 -25.39 -3.94
C LYS A 97 12.71 -24.03 -3.54
N SER A 98 11.38 -23.92 -3.43
CA SER A 98 10.68 -22.70 -3.02
C SER A 98 10.75 -22.40 -1.53
N ARG A 99 11.00 -23.40 -0.67
CA ARG A 99 10.97 -23.26 0.78
C ARG A 99 12.37 -23.05 1.35
N LYS A 100 13.02 -21.93 1.06
CA LYS A 100 14.34 -21.66 1.64
C LYS A 100 14.23 -21.50 3.17
N PRO A 101 15.05 -22.20 3.98
CA PRO A 101 15.05 -21.98 5.41
C PRO A 101 15.53 -20.56 5.71
N PHE A 102 14.87 -19.88 6.64
CA PHE A 102 15.21 -18.49 6.91
C PHE A 102 16.65 -18.36 7.42
N TRP A 103 17.16 -19.34 8.18
CA TRP A 103 18.54 -19.34 8.69
C TRP A 103 19.64 -19.47 7.62
N VAL A 104 19.29 -19.84 6.38
CA VAL A 104 20.23 -19.93 5.25
C VAL A 104 20.34 -18.59 4.49
N GLU A 105 19.50 -17.60 4.80
CA GLU A 105 19.54 -16.31 4.12
C GLU A 105 20.79 -15.50 4.51
N THR A 106 21.52 -14.99 3.51
CA THR A 106 22.82 -14.30 3.66
C THR A 106 22.77 -13.12 4.64
N PHE A 107 21.65 -12.38 4.67
CA PHE A 107 21.48 -11.24 5.58
C PHE A 107 21.37 -11.62 7.06
N ASN A 108 21.21 -12.91 7.40
CA ASN A 108 21.27 -13.38 8.78
C ASN A 108 22.72 -13.56 9.27
N ILE A 109 23.68 -13.63 8.35
CA ILE A 109 25.11 -13.78 8.64
C ILE A 109 25.80 -12.41 8.61
N GLU A 110 25.54 -11.59 7.59
CA GLU A 110 26.14 -10.27 7.40
C GLU A 110 25.46 -9.17 8.21
N ASN A 111 26.06 -7.98 8.35
CA ASN A 111 25.38 -6.83 8.95
C ASN A 111 24.27 -6.30 8.02
N PHE A 112 23.05 -6.11 8.55
CA PHE A 112 21.90 -5.61 7.79
C PHE A 112 21.40 -4.31 8.39
N PHE A 113 21.54 -3.23 7.63
CA PHE A 113 21.04 -1.91 8.01
C PHE A 113 19.88 -1.53 7.09
N ILE A 114 18.67 -1.51 7.65
CA ILE A 114 17.44 -1.27 6.88
C ILE A 114 17.48 0.05 6.10
N ILE A 115 18.14 1.08 6.63
CA ILE A 115 18.26 2.40 6.00
C ILE A 115 19.13 2.31 4.73
N ASN A 116 20.26 1.61 4.78
CA ASN A 116 21.16 1.47 3.63
C ASN A 116 20.48 0.70 2.49
N GLU A 117 19.83 -0.40 2.84
CA GLU A 117 19.03 -1.19 1.89
C GLU A 117 17.89 -0.39 1.28
N TRP A 118 17.23 0.46 2.09
CA TRP A 118 16.14 1.30 1.61
C TRP A 118 16.65 2.38 0.65
N ARG A 119 17.76 3.06 0.99
CA ARG A 119 18.43 4.03 0.10
C ARG A 119 18.86 3.37 -1.21
N ASN A 120 19.45 2.17 -1.15
CA ASN A 120 19.84 1.41 -2.34
C ASN A 120 18.63 1.02 -3.22
N ILE A 121 17.52 0.57 -2.62
CA ILE A 121 16.29 0.32 -3.37
C ILE A 121 15.77 1.61 -4.01
N TRP A 122 15.82 2.73 -3.29
CA TRP A 122 15.35 4.02 -3.80
C TRP A 122 16.21 4.54 -4.95
N SER A 123 17.54 4.49 -4.83
CA SER A 123 18.47 4.94 -5.87
C SER A 123 18.31 4.18 -7.19
N ASN A 124 17.95 2.90 -7.15
CA ASN A 124 17.77 2.07 -8.36
C ASN A 124 16.37 2.10 -8.98
N ILE A 125 15.43 2.87 -8.42
CA ILE A 125 14.08 2.98 -8.97
C ILE A 125 14.02 4.11 -10.01
N HIS A 126 13.28 3.89 -11.10
CA HIS A 126 12.90 4.92 -12.06
C HIS A 126 11.41 5.26 -11.90
N LEU A 127 11.13 6.48 -11.44
CA LEU A 127 9.79 6.96 -11.15
C LEU A 127 9.68 8.44 -11.48
N PHE A 128 8.55 8.84 -12.06
CA PHE A 128 8.18 10.25 -12.27
C PHE A 128 8.36 11.05 -10.97
N ASN A 129 9.07 12.17 -10.92
CA ASN A 129 9.28 12.95 -9.69
C ASN A 129 9.97 12.20 -8.53
N LYS A 130 10.83 11.22 -8.83
CA LYS A 130 11.67 10.58 -7.79
C LYS A 130 12.58 11.61 -7.12
N ASP A 131 13.17 12.49 -7.91
CA ASP A 131 14.23 13.41 -7.48
C ASP A 131 13.76 14.46 -6.48
N LEU A 132 12.43 14.63 -6.35
CA LEU A 132 11.84 15.42 -5.26
C LEU A 132 12.17 14.86 -3.87
N ILE A 133 12.54 13.58 -3.75
CA ILE A 133 12.84 12.93 -2.48
C ILE A 133 14.25 12.38 -2.55
N GLU A 134 15.18 13.11 -1.93
CA GLU A 134 16.59 12.75 -1.87
C GLU A 134 16.82 11.52 -0.98
N ASP A 135 16.36 11.58 0.27
CA ASP A 135 16.52 10.50 1.25
C ASP A 135 15.17 9.87 1.61
N PRO A 136 14.92 8.60 1.27
CA PRO A 136 13.65 7.93 1.54
C PRO A 136 13.39 7.70 3.03
N SER A 137 14.43 7.80 3.88
CA SER A 137 14.32 7.62 5.34
C SER A 137 13.95 8.90 6.10
N LYS A 138 13.98 10.05 5.44
CA LYS A 138 13.61 11.34 6.03
C LYS A 138 12.12 11.63 5.82
N ARG A 139 11.54 12.40 6.73
CA ARG A 139 10.17 12.89 6.55
C ARG A 139 10.16 13.88 5.40
N VAL A 140 9.18 13.72 4.51
CA VAL A 140 8.96 14.66 3.42
C VAL A 140 8.15 15.86 3.93
N PRO A 141 8.30 17.05 3.32
CA PRO A 141 7.52 18.22 3.69
C PRO A 141 6.00 17.97 3.57
N GLY A 142 5.23 18.65 4.42
CA GLY A 142 3.77 18.58 4.41
C GLY A 142 3.16 17.36 5.11
N MET A 143 3.97 16.49 5.72
CA MET A 143 3.49 15.29 6.44
C MET A 143 2.67 15.64 7.71
N ASP A 144 2.93 16.81 8.27
CA ASP A 144 2.26 17.46 9.40
C ASP A 144 0.92 18.13 9.03
N GLN A 145 0.62 18.24 7.74
CA GLN A 145 -0.54 18.99 7.27
C GLN A 145 -1.84 18.20 7.39
N PRO A 146 -3.00 18.89 7.35
CA PRO A 146 -4.30 18.23 7.30
C PRO A 146 -4.37 17.20 6.17
N ARG A 147 -5.11 16.11 6.42
CA ARG A 147 -5.24 14.97 5.50
C ARG A 147 -5.53 15.36 4.06
N TRP A 148 -6.39 16.36 3.83
CA TRP A 148 -6.76 16.78 2.49
C TRP A 148 -5.59 17.39 1.71
N VAL A 149 -4.76 18.23 2.36
CA VAL A 149 -3.52 18.80 1.78
C VAL A 149 -2.55 17.67 1.48
N TRP A 150 -2.32 16.81 2.46
CA TRP A 150 -1.40 15.68 2.38
C TRP A 150 -1.74 14.71 1.24
N VAL A 151 -3.03 14.41 1.06
CA VAL A 151 -3.50 13.55 -0.03
C VAL A 151 -3.25 14.19 -1.39
N LYS A 152 -3.61 15.47 -1.60
CA LYS A 152 -3.37 16.16 -2.88
C LYS A 152 -1.87 16.24 -3.20
N LEU A 153 -1.06 16.62 -2.22
CA LEU A 153 0.39 16.70 -2.36
C LEU A 153 1.01 15.36 -2.77
N ASN A 154 0.57 14.27 -2.15
CA ASN A 154 1.06 12.93 -2.50
C ASN A 154 0.57 12.44 -3.86
N ARG A 155 -0.63 12.83 -4.32
CA ARG A 155 -1.08 12.54 -5.70
C ARG A 155 -0.16 13.20 -6.73
N LEU A 156 0.25 14.45 -6.48
CA LEU A 156 1.21 15.17 -7.32
C LEU A 156 2.59 14.50 -7.32
N ARG A 157 3.14 14.21 -6.14
CA ARG A 157 4.44 13.51 -5.99
C ARG A 157 4.47 12.16 -6.69
N THR A 158 3.33 11.49 -6.82
CA THR A 158 3.25 10.15 -7.40
C THR A 158 2.96 10.13 -8.89
N GLY A 159 2.50 11.23 -9.49
CA GLY A 159 1.97 11.19 -10.85
C GLY A 159 0.57 10.57 -10.93
N HIS A 160 -0.09 10.29 -9.80
CA HIS A 160 -1.37 9.57 -9.73
C HIS A 160 -2.47 10.42 -9.07
N ALA A 161 -3.10 11.29 -9.86
CA ALA A 161 -4.24 12.12 -9.49
C ALA A 161 -5.47 11.75 -10.33
N ARG A 162 -6.59 12.43 -10.09
CA ARG A 162 -7.85 12.23 -10.80
C ARG A 162 -7.90 13.00 -12.13
N CYS A 163 -6.77 13.10 -12.83
CA CYS A 163 -6.70 13.75 -14.14
C CYS A 163 -7.45 12.93 -15.20
N LYS A 164 -7.94 13.59 -16.24
CA LYS A 164 -8.71 12.90 -17.29
C LYS A 164 -7.92 11.80 -18.00
N SER A 165 -6.61 11.91 -18.16
CA SER A 165 -5.76 10.82 -18.69
C SER A 165 -5.90 9.52 -17.88
N MET A 166 -5.87 9.62 -16.55
CA MET A 166 -6.04 8.47 -15.65
C MET A 166 -7.48 7.96 -15.65
N LEU A 167 -8.46 8.87 -15.64
CA LEU A 167 -9.87 8.51 -15.70
C LEU A 167 -10.23 7.82 -17.03
N PHE A 168 -9.62 8.24 -18.15
CA PHE A 168 -9.82 7.64 -19.46
C PHE A 168 -9.23 6.23 -19.51
N LYS A 169 -8.02 6.04 -18.97
CA LYS A 169 -7.42 4.70 -18.77
C LYS A 169 -8.33 3.77 -17.94
N TRP A 170 -9.12 4.33 -17.02
CA TRP A 170 -10.09 3.58 -16.21
C TRP A 170 -11.50 3.53 -16.81
N LYS A 171 -11.71 4.05 -18.03
CA LYS A 171 -13.01 4.11 -18.71
C LYS A 171 -14.08 4.88 -17.90
N ALA A 172 -13.66 5.86 -17.11
CA ALA A 172 -14.53 6.73 -16.32
C ALA A 172 -14.84 8.07 -17.02
N THR A 173 -14.16 8.37 -18.13
CA THR A 173 -14.43 9.48 -19.05
C THR A 173 -14.25 8.97 -20.48
N GLU A 174 -14.94 9.61 -21.42
CA GLU A 174 -14.89 9.25 -22.85
C GLU A 174 -13.62 9.75 -23.54
N ASN A 175 -13.03 10.84 -23.05
CA ASN A 175 -11.82 11.42 -23.62
C ASN A 175 -10.84 11.92 -22.54
N PRO A 176 -9.54 11.99 -22.86
CA PRO A 176 -8.50 12.48 -21.96
C PRO A 176 -8.23 13.99 -22.05
N TYR A 177 -8.98 14.75 -22.85
CA TYR A 177 -8.66 16.13 -23.22
C TYR A 177 -8.76 17.14 -22.07
N CYS A 178 -7.76 18.00 -21.91
CA CYS A 178 -7.81 19.08 -20.93
C CYS A 178 -8.77 20.20 -21.37
N GLN A 179 -9.33 20.93 -20.42
CA GLN A 179 -10.20 22.08 -20.69
C GLN A 179 -9.49 23.21 -21.46
N CYS A 180 -8.16 23.31 -21.35
CA CYS A 180 -7.35 24.26 -22.11
C CYS A 180 -7.20 23.87 -23.60
N GLY A 181 -7.75 22.73 -24.03
CA GLY A 181 -7.61 22.22 -25.40
C GLY A 181 -6.45 21.24 -25.61
N HIS A 182 -5.64 20.95 -24.57
CA HIS A 182 -4.56 19.98 -24.67
C HIS A 182 -5.07 18.54 -24.86
N VAL A 183 -4.37 17.76 -25.68
CA VAL A 183 -4.76 16.40 -26.10
C VAL A 183 -4.79 15.38 -24.95
N GLU A 184 -4.04 15.62 -23.87
CA GLU A 184 -4.05 14.75 -22.71
C GLU A 184 -3.86 15.56 -21.42
N GLU A 185 -4.81 15.47 -20.50
CA GLU A 185 -4.71 16.07 -19.18
C GLU A 185 -3.91 15.14 -18.25
N THR A 186 -2.59 15.36 -18.18
CA THR A 186 -1.68 14.69 -17.24
C THR A 186 -1.39 15.59 -16.04
N ILE A 187 -0.82 15.04 -14.96
CA ILE A 187 -0.38 15.88 -13.83
C ILE A 187 0.72 16.85 -14.25
N GLN A 188 1.67 16.39 -15.07
CA GLN A 188 2.75 17.23 -15.59
C GLN A 188 2.16 18.42 -16.35
N HIS A 189 1.22 18.14 -17.26
CA HIS A 189 0.50 19.19 -17.96
C HIS A 189 -0.20 20.17 -17.00
N LEU A 190 -0.99 19.66 -16.04
CA LEU A 190 -1.74 20.51 -15.11
C LEU A 190 -0.85 21.42 -14.26
N VAL A 191 0.36 20.98 -13.92
CA VAL A 191 1.30 21.70 -13.05
C VAL A 191 2.21 22.64 -13.85
N GLU A 192 2.73 22.22 -15.00
CA GLU A 192 3.83 22.93 -15.67
C GLU A 192 3.40 23.64 -16.96
N GLU A 193 2.37 23.15 -17.66
CA GLU A 193 2.06 23.58 -19.04
C GLU A 193 0.68 24.21 -19.20
N CYS A 194 -0.28 23.84 -18.35
CA CYS A 194 -1.68 24.19 -18.51
C CYS A 194 -1.89 25.69 -18.34
N GLN A 195 -2.47 26.33 -19.35
CA GLN A 195 -2.77 27.77 -19.33
C GLN A 195 -3.78 28.18 -18.24
N ILE A 196 -4.58 27.23 -17.76
CA ILE A 196 -5.63 27.47 -16.75
C ILE A 196 -5.12 27.16 -15.34
N THR A 197 -4.31 26.13 -15.17
CA THR A 197 -3.99 25.56 -13.84
C THR A 197 -2.52 25.50 -13.51
N SER A 198 -1.61 25.85 -14.43
CA SER A 198 -0.17 25.77 -14.16
C SER A 198 0.22 26.56 -12.91
N PHE A 199 1.29 26.10 -12.28
CA PHE A 199 1.88 26.72 -11.12
C PHE A 199 3.31 27.09 -11.43
N GLN A 200 3.64 28.38 -11.37
CA GLN A 200 4.94 28.92 -11.78
C GLN A 200 6.13 28.29 -11.02
N GLY A 201 5.94 27.90 -9.74
CA GLY A 201 6.98 27.23 -8.95
C GLY A 201 7.18 25.73 -9.24
N GLY A 202 6.38 25.16 -10.15
CA GLY A 202 6.45 23.76 -10.57
C GLY A 202 6.35 22.74 -9.43
N PHE A 203 6.82 21.51 -9.67
CA PHE A 203 6.76 20.45 -8.67
C PHE A 203 7.64 20.68 -7.44
N ASN A 204 8.76 21.40 -7.58
CA ASN A 204 9.70 21.63 -6.48
C ASN A 204 9.08 22.50 -5.38
N GLU A 205 8.50 23.64 -5.73
CA GLU A 205 7.84 24.50 -4.75
C GLU A 205 6.58 23.87 -4.17
N ILE A 206 5.83 23.13 -4.99
CA ILE A 206 4.70 22.31 -4.51
C ILE A 206 5.19 21.28 -3.49
N HIS A 207 6.31 20.61 -3.76
CA HIS A 207 6.89 19.63 -2.86
C HIS A 207 7.26 20.23 -1.52
N GLN A 208 7.84 21.44 -1.51
CA GLN A 208 8.20 22.18 -0.30
C GLN A 208 6.98 22.80 0.40
N LEU A 209 5.81 22.78 -0.24
CA LEU A 209 4.56 23.35 0.26
C LEU A 209 4.73 24.84 0.63
N SER A 210 5.27 25.63 -0.31
CA SER A 210 5.32 27.09 -0.16
C SER A 210 3.91 27.68 0.09
N PRO A 211 3.79 28.86 0.71
CA PRO A 211 2.47 29.49 0.93
C PRO A 211 1.66 29.63 -0.36
N GLN A 212 2.33 29.97 -1.48
CA GLN A 212 1.70 30.06 -2.80
C GLN A 212 1.21 28.69 -3.30
N ALA A 213 2.03 27.64 -3.14
CA ALA A 213 1.65 26.28 -3.49
C ALA A 213 0.44 25.80 -2.68
N LYS A 214 0.34 26.17 -1.40
CA LYS A 214 -0.78 25.81 -0.54
C LYS A 214 -2.08 26.48 -0.98
N THR A 215 -2.02 27.75 -1.37
CA THR A 215 -3.17 28.46 -1.97
C THR A 215 -3.59 27.79 -3.27
N TRP A 216 -2.65 27.48 -4.15
CA TRP A 216 -2.90 26.79 -5.41
C TRP A 216 -3.52 25.39 -5.22
N LEU A 217 -3.06 24.62 -4.22
CA LEU A 217 -3.65 23.32 -3.87
C LEU A 217 -5.11 23.40 -3.43
N SER A 218 -5.54 24.56 -2.92
CA SER A 218 -6.94 24.76 -2.53
C SER A 218 -7.85 25.03 -3.73
N THR A 219 -7.35 25.66 -4.79
CA THR A 219 -8.12 26.01 -6.00
C THR A 219 -8.28 24.83 -6.95
N ILE A 220 -7.27 23.94 -7.05
CA ILE A 220 -7.30 22.82 -7.98
C ILE A 220 -8.25 21.69 -7.53
N LYS A 221 -9.28 21.41 -8.34
CA LYS A 221 -10.32 20.39 -8.07
C LYS A 221 -9.96 18.99 -8.57
N VAL A 222 -9.06 18.90 -9.54
CA VAL A 222 -8.72 17.66 -10.27
C VAL A 222 -7.76 16.75 -9.50
N LEU A 223 -7.28 17.19 -8.33
CA LEU A 223 -6.36 16.45 -7.48
C LEU A 223 -7.04 15.55 -6.48
#